data_AF-A0A355UIK0-F1
#
_entry.id   AF-A0A355UIK0-F1
#
_cell.length_a   1.000
_cell.length_b   1.000
_cell.length_c   1.000
_cell.angle_alpha   90.00
_cell.angle_beta   90.00
_cell.angle_gamma   90.00
#
_symmetry.space_group_name_H-M   'P 1'
#
loop_
_entity.id
_entity.type
_entity.pdbx_description
1 polymer ?
#
loop_
_entity_poly.entity_id
_entity_poly.type
_entity_poly.pdbx_seq_one_letter_code
_entity_poly.pdbx_strand_id
1 'polypeptide(L)' 'IWKEEKEKHRIEKTDIKNYNGEIWLGIDSGSTTTKIVAIDKNERVLYSYYTPNNGNPIEAVKKG' A
#
# COMPACT_ATOMS: atom_id res chain seq x y z
N ILE A 1 -4.93 24.45 1.69
CA ILE A 1 -3.69 24.30 2.48
C ILE A 1 -3.30 22.82 2.68
N TRP A 2 -3.84 22.05 3.65
CA TRP A 2 -3.33 20.68 3.93
C TRP A 2 -3.42 19.67 2.76
N LYS A 3 -4.56 19.64 2.04
CA LYS A 3 -4.72 18.74 0.89
C LYS A 3 -3.76 19.08 -0.26
N GLU A 4 -3.56 20.36 -0.52
CA GLU A 4 -2.66 20.85 -1.58
C GLU A 4 -1.19 20.53 -1.26
N GLU A 5 -0.78 20.69 0.01
CA GLU A 5 0.56 20.28 0.46
C GLU A 5 0.80 18.77 0.32
N LYS A 6 -0.24 17.95 0.55
CA LYS A 6 -0.14 16.50 0.35
C LYS A 6 -0.01 16.10 -1.11
N GLU A 7 -0.74 16.78 -2.00
CA GLU A 7 -0.69 16.45 -3.43
C GLU A 7 0.71 16.66 -4.02
N LYS A 8 1.49 17.61 -3.48
CA LYS A 8 2.89 17.84 -3.87
C LYS A 8 3.81 16.64 -3.61
N HIS A 9 3.45 15.76 -2.68
CA HIS A 9 4.24 14.58 -2.28
C HIS A 9 3.61 13.28 -2.80
N ARG A 10 2.77 13.38 -3.83
CA ARG A 10 2.07 12.22 -4.38
C ARG A 10 3.06 11.30 -5.08
N ILE A 11 3.09 10.05 -4.62
CA ILE A 11 3.89 8.98 -5.23
C ILE A 11 3.23 8.53 -6.53
N GLU A 12 4.06 8.24 -7.55
CA GLU A 12 3.59 7.68 -8.80
C GLU A 12 2.98 6.28 -8.59
N LYS A 13 1.90 5.99 -9.32
CA LYS A 13 1.19 4.72 -9.26
C LYS A 13 1.14 4.09 -10.63
N THR A 14 1.25 2.77 -10.70
CA THR A 14 1.02 2.02 -11.94
C THR A 14 0.25 0.73 -11.64
N ASP A 15 -0.31 0.11 -12.67
CA ASP A 15 -1.15 -1.08 -12.51
C ASP A 15 -0.28 -2.32 -12.38
N ILE A 16 -0.39 -3.01 -11.24
CA ILE A 16 0.29 -4.28 -10.98
C ILE A 16 0.01 -5.34 -12.06
N LYS A 17 -1.17 -5.32 -12.70
CA LYS A 17 -1.55 -6.29 -13.74
C LYS A 17 -0.68 -6.21 -14.99
N ASN A 18 -0.13 -5.03 -15.27
CA ASN A 18 0.70 -4.76 -16.44
C ASN A 18 2.20 -4.68 -16.09
N TYR A 19 2.55 -4.90 -14.82
CA TYR A 19 3.92 -4.82 -14.35
C TYR A 19 4.63 -6.17 -14.46
N ASN A 20 5.80 -6.16 -15.08
CA ASN A 20 6.70 -7.32 -15.14
C ASN A 20 8.05 -6.91 -14.54
N GLY A 21 8.42 -7.53 -13.41
CA GLY A 21 9.66 -7.24 -12.71
C GLY A 21 9.61 -7.63 -11.25
N GLU A 22 10.70 -7.36 -10.55
CA GLU A 22 10.79 -7.54 -9.11
C GLU A 22 9.90 -6.52 -8.39
N ILE A 23 9.30 -6.97 -7.29
CA ILE A 23 8.48 -6.13 -6.42
C ILE A 23 8.97 -6.23 -4.99
N TRP A 24 8.75 -5.17 -4.23
CA TRP A 24 8.97 -5.14 -2.80
C TRP A 24 7.62 -5.03 -2.11
N LEU A 25 7.33 -6.00 -1.23
CA LEU A 25 6.09 -6.05 -0.46
C LEU A 25 6.35 -5.55 0.97
N GLY A 26 5.68 -4.49 1.36
CA GLY A 26 5.62 -3.99 2.73
C GLY A 26 4.29 -4.36 3.38
N ILE A 27 4.34 -4.90 4.61
CA ILE A 27 3.16 -5.19 5.43
C ILE A 27 3.34 -4.52 6.80
N ASP A 28 2.43 -3.64 7.15
CA ASP A 28 2.29 -3.06 8.49
C ASP A 28 0.95 -3.50 9.08
N SER A 29 1.01 -4.47 10.00
CA SER A 29 -0.17 -5.03 10.65
C SER A 29 -0.27 -4.57 12.10
N GLY A 30 -0.63 -3.31 12.29
CA GLY A 30 -0.83 -2.70 13.60
C GLY A 30 -2.08 -3.18 14.34
N SER A 31 -2.21 -2.77 15.60
CA SER A 31 -3.33 -3.11 16.49
C SER A 31 -4.67 -2.48 16.08
N THR A 32 -4.66 -1.52 15.17
CA THR A 32 -5.88 -0.85 14.66
C THR A 32 -6.08 -1.05 13.16
N THR A 33 -4.99 -1.16 12.39
CA THR A 33 -5.03 -1.12 10.92
C THR A 33 -4.01 -2.07 10.34
N THR A 34 -4.37 -2.63 9.19
CA THR A 34 -3.47 -3.36 8.31
C THR A 34 -3.23 -2.51 7.07
N LYS A 35 -1.96 -2.35 6.72
CA LYS A 35 -1.51 -1.68 5.50
C LYS A 35 -0.64 -2.65 4.71
N ILE A 36 -0.88 -2.75 3.42
CA ILE A 36 -0.05 -3.52 2.49
C ILE A 36 0.31 -2.59 1.34
N VAL A 37 1.58 -2.59 0.93
CA VAL A 37 2.04 -1.87 -0.24
C VAL A 37 2.96 -2.76 -1.06
N ALA A 38 2.77 -2.78 -2.37
CA ALA A 38 3.75 -3.33 -3.30
C ALA A 38 4.31 -2.19 -4.15
N ILE A 39 5.63 -2.11 -4.25
CA ILE A 39 6.33 -1.12 -5.08
C ILE A 39 7.25 -1.80 -6.08
N ASP A 40 7.54 -1.09 -7.17
CA ASP A 40 8.58 -1.47 -8.11
C ASP A 40 9.94 -0.82 -7.79
N LYS A 41 10.96 -1.15 -8.60
CA LYS A 41 12.33 -0.65 -8.45
C LYS A 41 12.47 0.86 -8.68
N ASN A 42 11.47 1.48 -9.28
CA ASN A 42 11.41 2.93 -9.51
C ASN A 42 10.58 3.62 -8.42
N GLU A 43 10.33 2.94 -7.29
CA GLU A 43 9.58 3.43 -6.14
C GLU A 43 8.10 3.76 -6.45
N ARG A 44 7.56 3.22 -7.55
CA ARG A 44 6.16 3.42 -7.93
C ARG A 44 5.28 2.42 -7.21
N VAL A 45 4.14 2.86 -6.71
CA VAL A 45 3.18 1.99 -6.04
C VAL A 45 2.39 1.19 -7.09
N LEU A 46 2.52 -0.14 -7.01
CA LEU A 46 1.79 -1.10 -7.84
C LEU A 46 0.45 -1.50 -7.20
N TYR A 47 0.45 -1.61 -5.87
CA TYR A 47 -0.70 -2.02 -5.09
C TYR A 47 -0.66 -1.37 -3.71
N SER A 48 -1.82 -0.98 -3.19
CA SER A 48 -1.95 -0.48 -1.82
C SER A 48 -3.26 -0.93 -1.21
N TYR A 49 -3.20 -1.46 0.00
CA TYR A 49 -4.34 -1.85 0.81
C TYR A 49 -4.23 -1.16 2.17
N TYR A 50 -5.32 -0.55 2.63
CA TYR A 50 -5.40 0.07 3.96
C TYR A 50 -6.77 -0.24 4.53
N THR A 51 -6.81 -0.99 5.63
CA THR A 51 -8.08 -1.40 6.25
C THR A 51 -7.98 -1.39 7.78
N PRO A 52 -9.06 -1.13 8.51
CA PRO A 52 -9.13 -1.46 9.93
C PRO A 52 -8.91 -2.97 10.14
N ASN A 53 -8.13 -3.35 11.15
CA ASN A 53 -7.88 -4.76 11.43
C ASN A 53 -9.10 -5.46 12.08
N ASN A 54 -10.05 -4.69 12.64
CA ASN A 54 -11.25 -5.17 13.32
C ASN A 54 -10.99 -6.26 14.37
N GLY A 55 -9.89 -6.14 15.12
CA GLY A 55 -9.50 -7.11 16.14
C GLY A 55 -8.94 -8.43 15.60
N ASN A 56 -8.81 -8.58 14.28
CA ASN A 56 -8.21 -9.74 13.64
C ASN A 56 -7.21 -9.33 12.54
N PRO A 57 -5.97 -8.99 12.94
CA PRO A 57 -4.92 -8.56 11.99
C PRO A 57 -4.57 -9.62 10.94
N ILE A 58 -4.64 -10.92 11.29
CA ILE A 58 -4.33 -11.99 10.34
C ILE A 58 -5.37 -12.06 9.22
N GLU A 59 -6.65 -12.01 9.55
CA GLU A 59 -7.71 -11.99 8.52
C GLU A 59 -7.70 -10.70 7.71
N ALA A 60 -7.32 -9.57 8.30
CA ALA A 60 -7.15 -8.32 7.57
C ALA A 60 -6.01 -8.40 6.54
N VAL A 61 -4.87 -9.02 6.90
CA VAL A 61 -3.76 -9.26 5.96
C VAL A 61 -4.18 -10.21 4.85
N LYS A 62 -4.92 -11.29 5.14
CA LYS A 62 -5.37 -12.25 4.12
C LYS A 62 -6.32 -11.67 3.07
N LYS A 63 -7.05 -10.61 3.41
CA LYS A 63 -8.01 -9.95 2.50
C LYS A 63 -7.36 -8.94 1.56
N GLY A 64 -6.19 -8.43 1.93
CA GLY A 64 -5.39 -7.53 1.10
C GLY A 64 -4.46 -8.32 0.20
#